data_AF-A0A3P8J5Y6-F1
#
_entry.id   AF-A0A3P8J5Y6-F1
#
_cell.length_a   1.000
_cell.length_b   1.000
_cell.length_c   1.000
_cell.angle_alpha   90.00
_cell.angle_beta   90.00
_cell.angle_gamma   90.00
#
_symmetry.space_group_name_H-M   'P 1'
#
loop_
_entity.id
_entity.type
_entity.pdbx_description
1 polymer ?
#
loop_
_entity_poly.entity_id
_entity_poly.type
_entity_poly.pdbx_seq_one_letter_code
_entity_poly.pdbx_strand_id
1 'polypeptide(L)' 'MSKDRSRRSNEERGKLVTRIQTAVKSVANSQSIDLVVDSNAVAYNSSDVKDITADVLKQVN' A
#
# COMPACT_ATOMS: atom_id res chain seq x y z
N MET A 1 31.28 4.71 4.62
CA MET A 1 30.37 5.32 3.62
C MET A 1 29.17 4.43 3.21
N SER A 2 29.24 3.09 3.25
CA SER A 2 28.10 2.23 2.89
C SER A 2 26.91 2.30 3.86
N LYS A 3 27.17 2.41 5.18
CA LYS A 3 26.11 2.48 6.20
C LYS A 3 25.18 3.67 6.02
N ASP A 4 25.72 4.86 5.71
CA ASP A 4 24.89 6.05 5.49
C ASP A 4 24.05 5.96 4.21
N ARG A 5 24.60 5.37 3.13
CA ARG A 5 23.84 5.12 1.90
C ARG A 5 22.70 4.13 2.12
N SER A 6 22.95 3.05 2.86
CA SER A 6 21.92 2.07 3.21
C SER A 6 20.83 2.67 4.10
N ARG A 7 21.21 3.50 5.08
CA ARG A 7 20.28 4.22 5.95
C ARG A 7 19.34 5.11 5.12
N ARG A 8 19.90 5.97 4.27
CA ARG A 8 19.09 6.85 3.40
C ARG A 8 18.20 6.07 2.44
N SER A 9 18.69 4.96 1.88
CA SER A 9 17.85 4.11 1.02
C SER A 9 16.65 3.54 1.76
N ASN A 10 16.80 3.16 3.03
CA ASN A 10 15.70 2.62 3.83
C ASN A 10 14.72 3.72 4.25
N GLU A 11 15.21 4.92 4.55
CA GLU A 11 14.37 6.09 4.87
C GLU A 11 13.48 6.49 3.69
N GLU A 12 14.03 6.58 2.48
CA GLU A 12 13.23 6.92 1.30
C GLU A 12 12.22 5.83 0.95
N ARG A 13 12.59 4.55 1.10
CA ARG A 13 11.65 3.43 0.98
C ARG A 13 10.54 3.49 2.02
N GLY A 14 10.87 3.81 3.27
CA GLY A 14 9.92 3.96 4.36
C GLY A 14 8.89 5.05 4.07
N LYS A 15 9.33 6.22 3.60
CA LYS A 15 8.44 7.33 3.21
C LYS A 15 7.44 6.93 2.11
N LEU A 16 7.90 6.20 1.11
CA LEU A 16 7.05 5.66 0.03
C LEU A 16 6.00 4.69 0.60
N VAL A 17 6.41 3.75 1.44
CA VAL A 17 5.49 2.79 2.09
C VAL A 17 4.44 3.52 2.93
N THR A 18 4.82 4.53 3.71
CA THR A 18 3.88 5.31 4.52
C THR A 18 2.84 6.07 3.67
N ARG A 19 3.24 6.64 2.53
CA ARG A 19 2.32 7.31 1.60
C ARG A 19 1.31 6.32 1.02
N ILE A 20 1.79 5.15 0.59
CA ILE A 20 0.94 4.09 0.08
C ILE A 20 -0.04 3.61 1.15
N GLN A 21 0.41 3.35 2.38
CA GLN A 21 -0.47 2.93 3.49
C GLN A 21 -1.54 3.98 3.82
N THR A 22 -1.20 5.27 3.70
CA THR A 22 -2.16 6.36 3.89
C THR A 22 -3.24 6.35 2.80
N ALA A 23 -2.83 6.17 1.53
CA ALA A 23 -3.74 6.03 0.41
C ALA A 23 -4.64 4.78 0.54
N VAL A 24 -4.07 3.63 0.94
CA VAL A 24 -4.84 2.40 1.23
C VAL A 24 -5.90 2.65 2.28
N LYS A 25 -5.55 3.30 3.40
CA LYS A 25 -6.50 3.60 4.48
C LYS A 25 -7.59 4.57 4.02
N SER A 26 -7.24 5.58 3.22
CA SER A 26 -8.21 6.52 2.66
C SER A 26 -9.23 5.82 1.74
N VAL A 27 -8.75 4.98 0.83
CA VAL A 27 -9.61 4.19 -0.07
C VAL A 27 -10.49 3.22 0.71
N ALA A 28 -9.91 2.46 1.65
CA ALA A 28 -10.66 1.51 2.48
C ALA A 28 -11.79 2.20 3.25
N ASN A 29 -11.51 3.33 3.91
CA ASN A 29 -12.52 4.12 4.61
C ASN A 29 -13.62 4.63 3.65
N SER A 30 -13.25 5.09 2.45
CA SER A 30 -14.22 5.62 1.48
C SER A 30 -15.16 4.55 0.90
N GLN A 31 -14.74 3.29 0.94
CA GLN A 31 -15.47 2.15 0.39
C GLN A 31 -16.02 1.22 1.47
N SER A 32 -15.93 1.63 2.76
CA SER A 32 -16.37 0.84 3.91
C SER A 32 -15.73 -0.56 3.97
N ILE A 33 -14.43 -0.65 3.66
CA ILE A 33 -13.64 -1.89 3.72
C ILE A 33 -12.94 -1.95 5.08
N ASP A 34 -13.24 -2.97 5.87
CA ASP A 34 -12.63 -3.16 7.20
C ASP A 34 -11.26 -3.86 7.16
N LEU A 35 -11.01 -4.69 6.14
CA LEU A 35 -9.77 -5.46 6.00
C LEU A 35 -9.25 -5.40 4.56
N VAL A 36 -7.99 -5.02 4.41
CA VAL A 36 -7.24 -5.08 3.15
C VAL A 36 -6.12 -6.09 3.32
N VAL A 37 -6.02 -7.03 2.38
CA VAL A 37 -4.98 -8.08 2.37
C VAL A 37 -4.04 -7.82 1.20
N ASP A 38 -2.73 -7.98 1.43
CA ASP A 38 -1.72 -7.91 0.36
C ASP A 38 -1.93 -9.05 -0.64
N SER A 39 -2.00 -8.73 -1.93
CA SER A 39 -2.27 -9.72 -2.99
C SER A 39 -1.21 -10.81 -3.08
N ASN A 40 0.04 -10.57 -2.65
CA ASN A 40 1.08 -11.60 -2.59
C ASN A 40 0.78 -12.70 -1.56
N ALA A 41 -0.10 -12.41 -0.58
CA ALA A 41 -0.57 -13.40 0.40
C ALA A 41 -1.86 -14.12 -0.05
N VAL A 42 -2.42 -13.77 -1.22
CA VAL A 42 -3.69 -14.31 -1.73
C VAL A 42 -3.44 -15.22 -2.93
N ALA A 43 -3.70 -16.52 -2.77
CA ALA A 43 -3.57 -17.48 -3.87
C ALA A 43 -4.71 -17.39 -4.90
N TYR A 44 -5.90 -17.00 -4.45
CA TYR A 44 -7.11 -16.84 -5.27
C TYR A 44 -8.12 -15.97 -4.53
N ASN A 45 -8.85 -15.12 -5.24
CA ASN A 45 -10.05 -14.45 -4.75
C ASN A 45 -11.16 -14.53 -5.82
N SER A 46 -12.40 -14.50 -5.37
CA SER A 46 -13.55 -14.44 -6.28
C SER A 46 -13.73 -13.01 -6.80
N SER A 47 -14.40 -12.84 -7.95
CA SER A 47 -14.56 -11.55 -8.63
C SER A 47 -15.38 -10.51 -7.85
N ASP A 48 -16.11 -10.94 -6.82
CA ASP A 48 -16.83 -10.08 -5.87
C ASP A 48 -15.92 -9.49 -4.79
N VAL A 49 -14.70 -10.02 -4.61
CA VAL A 49 -13.67 -9.41 -3.77
C VAL A 49 -12.95 -8.33 -4.57
N LYS A 50 -13.17 -7.07 -4.17
CA LYS A 50 -12.62 -5.92 -4.89
C LYS A 50 -11.11 -5.79 -4.72
N ASP A 51 -10.38 -5.71 -5.84
CA ASP A 51 -9.00 -5.22 -5.90
C ASP A 51 -8.99 -3.69 -5.94
N ILE A 52 -8.35 -3.07 -4.94
CA ILE A 52 -8.28 -1.60 -4.80
C ILE A 52 -6.97 -1.00 -5.33
N THR A 53 -6.07 -1.79 -5.91
CA THR A 53 -4.72 -1.33 -6.32
C THR A 53 -4.79 -0.08 -7.22
N ALA A 54 -5.71 -0.06 -8.20
CA ALA A 54 -5.89 1.07 -9.09
C ALA A 54 -6.50 2.31 -8.40
N ASP A 55 -7.38 2.11 -7.43
CA ASP A 55 -7.98 3.20 -6.64
C ASP A 55 -6.94 3.81 -5.70
N VAL A 56 -6.11 2.97 -5.07
CA VAL A 56 -5.02 3.38 -4.19
C VAL A 56 -3.99 4.21 -4.95
N LEU A 57 -3.57 3.77 -6.16
CA LEU A 57 -2.58 4.48 -6.96
C LEU A 57 -2.99 5.94 -7.26
N LYS A 58 -4.29 6.20 -7.43
CA LYS A 58 -4.83 7.56 -7.65
C LYS A 58 -4.79 8.44 -6.41
N GLN A 59 -4.66 7.86 -5.22
CA GLN A 59 -4.67 8.56 -3.93
C GLN A 59 -3.26 8.73 -3.32
N VAL A 60 -2.21 8.24 -3.99
CA VAL A 60 -0.83 8.43 -3.53
C VAL A 60 -0.35 9.84 -3.90
N ASN A 61 0.07 10.61 -2.89
CA ASN A 61 0.56 12.00 -2.99
C ASN A 61 2.03 12.13 -2.58
#